data_AF-A0A2A5CAS6-F1
#
_entry.id   AF-A0A2A5CAS6-F1
#
_cell.length_a   1.000
_cell.length_b   1.000
_cell.length_c   1.000
_cell.angle_alpha   90.00
_cell.angle_beta   90.00
_cell.angle_gamma   90.00
#
_symmetry.space_group_name_H-M   'P 1'
#
loop_
_entity.id
_entity.type
_entity.pdbx_description
1 polymer ?
#
loop_
_entity_poly.entity_id
_entity_poly.type
_entity_poly.pdbx_seq_one_letter_code
_entity_poly.pdbx_strand_id
1 'polypeptide(L)'
;MLRFSRKEGIFIIIFVATLLYSLGAILMRKLKDVGVFNTQAWTAVIGLPILLSLSLATESGQVAQVMAMNSTGWAAIFYTAVLSSVVGYGGMNFLLKHHPVTLIAPILLSTPVFAAVAAIIAFGDALTPRFLAGASLTMLGLAVIHLRDWWKKRQIVGELLP
;
A
#
# COMPACT_ATOMS: atom_id res chain seq x y z
N MET A 1 -31.79 11.33 11.82
CA MET A 1 -31.06 10.41 10.92
C MET A 1 -30.12 11.27 10.09
N LEU A 2 -28.84 11.36 10.46
CA LEU A 2 -27.88 12.35 9.93
C LEU A 2 -27.53 12.02 8.47
N ARG A 3 -27.97 12.89 7.55
CA ARG A 3 -27.69 12.79 6.12
C ARG A 3 -26.30 13.38 5.88
N PHE A 4 -25.26 12.63 6.20
CA PHE A 4 -23.89 13.03 5.87
C PHE A 4 -23.80 13.33 4.38
N SER A 5 -23.30 14.52 4.03
CA SER A 5 -23.05 14.86 2.64
C SER A 5 -22.05 13.85 2.08
N ARG A 6 -22.21 13.41 0.82
CA ARG A 6 -21.32 12.39 0.19
C ARG A 6 -19.83 12.71 0.39
N LYS A 7 -19.49 14.00 0.48
CA LYS A 7 -18.13 14.50 0.75
C LYS A 7 -17.67 14.21 2.19
N GLU A 8 -18.53 14.42 3.18
CA GLU A 8 -18.23 14.18 4.61
C GLU A 8 -18.02 12.70 4.90
N GLY A 9 -18.83 11.83 4.28
CA GLY A 9 -18.67 10.38 4.40
C GLY A 9 -17.31 9.90 3.89
N ILE A 10 -16.84 10.44 2.76
CA ILE A 10 -15.52 10.11 2.20
C ILE A 10 -14.40 10.49 3.16
N PHE A 11 -14.45 11.69 3.76
CA PHE A 11 -13.43 12.12 4.71
C PHE A 11 -13.36 11.21 5.94
N ILE A 12 -14.51 10.83 6.50
CA ILE A 12 -14.58 9.94 7.65
C ILE A 12 -13.99 8.57 7.31
N ILE A 13 -14.34 8.00 6.15
CA ILE A 13 -13.82 6.69 5.71
C ILE A 13 -12.31 6.74 5.52
N ILE A 14 -11.78 7.76 4.83
CA ILE A 14 -10.33 7.90 4.62
C ILE A 14 -9.59 8.07 5.95
N PHE A 15 -10.15 8.88 6.86
CA PHE A 15 -9.56 9.11 8.18
C PHE A 15 -9.50 7.81 8.98
N VAL A 16 -10.61 7.07 9.08
CA VAL A 16 -10.68 5.79 9.79
C VAL A 16 -9.74 4.77 9.15
N ALA A 17 -9.72 4.66 7.81
CA ALA A 17 -8.83 3.75 7.10
C ALA A 17 -7.35 4.04 7.40
N THR A 18 -6.96 5.31 7.36
CA THR A 18 -5.57 5.72 7.62
C THR A 18 -5.19 5.55 9.09
N LEU A 19 -6.12 5.79 10.02
CA LEU A 19 -5.94 5.55 11.45
C LEU A 19 -5.69 4.06 11.72
N LEU A 20 -6.53 3.19 11.19
CA LEU A 20 -6.39 1.73 11.32
C LEU A 20 -5.09 1.24 10.69
N TYR A 21 -4.72 1.77 9.52
CA TYR A 21 -3.45 1.45 8.88
C TYR A 21 -2.25 1.87 9.74
N SER A 22 -2.26 3.08 10.30
CA SER A 22 -1.19 3.57 11.17
C SER A 22 -1.04 2.73 12.44
N LEU A 23 -2.16 2.40 13.10
CA LEU A 23 -2.18 1.50 14.26
C LEU A 23 -1.62 0.12 13.89
N GLY A 24 -2.07 -0.44 12.78
CA GLY A 24 -1.57 -1.71 12.24
C GLY A 24 -0.06 -1.67 12.00
N ALA A 25 0.44 -0.61 11.36
CA ALA A 25 1.87 -0.44 11.10
C ALA A 25 2.71 -0.32 12.39
N ILE A 26 2.21 0.38 13.41
CA ILE A 26 2.89 0.49 14.71
C ILE A 26 2.91 -0.86 15.44
N LEU A 27 1.79 -1.59 15.45
CA LEU A 27 1.70 -2.92 16.05
C LEU A 27 2.61 -3.92 15.33
N MET A 28 2.66 -3.85 13.99
CA MET A 28 3.51 -4.71 13.17
C MET A 28 4.99 -4.56 13.52
N ARG A 29 5.45 -3.34 13.84
CA ARG A 29 6.84 -3.09 14.28
C ARG A 29 7.21 -3.77 15.61
N LYS A 30 6.23 -4.15 16.42
CA LYS A 30 6.46 -4.87 17.68
C LYS A 30 6.66 -6.37 17.47
N LEU A 31 6.28 -6.91 16.31
CA LEU A 31 6.49 -8.31 15.94
C LEU A 31 7.90 -8.48 15.37
N LYS A 32 8.86 -8.89 16.21
CA LYS A 32 10.27 -9.03 15.82
C LYS A 32 10.64 -10.42 15.29
N ASP A 33 9.99 -11.47 15.81
CA ASP A 33 10.34 -12.87 15.52
C ASP A 33 9.30 -13.61 14.68
N VAL A 34 8.44 -12.87 13.98
CA VAL A 34 7.42 -13.44 13.11
C VAL A 34 7.83 -13.24 11.65
N GLY A 35 8.03 -14.35 10.94
CA GLY A 35 8.32 -14.32 9.50
C GLY A 35 7.17 -13.71 8.70
N VAL A 36 7.51 -13.02 7.60
CA VAL A 36 6.53 -12.33 6.73
C VAL A 36 5.40 -13.24 6.27
N PHE A 37 5.71 -14.48 5.88
CA PHE A 37 4.67 -15.44 5.46
C PHE A 37 3.71 -15.79 6.59
N ASN A 38 4.20 -15.92 7.82
CA ASN A 38 3.35 -16.20 8.98
C ASN A 38 2.45 -15.01 9.29
N THR A 39 2.98 -13.79 9.22
CA THR A 39 2.20 -12.57 9.38
C THR A 39 1.09 -12.47 8.32
N GLN A 40 1.43 -12.73 7.05
CA GLN A 40 0.43 -12.73 5.96
C GLN A 40 -0.62 -13.82 6.12
N ALA A 41 -0.23 -15.02 6.57
CA ALA A 41 -1.17 -16.11 6.84
C ALA A 41 -2.17 -15.73 7.95
N TRP A 42 -1.69 -15.17 9.07
CA TRP A 42 -2.57 -14.73 10.15
C TRP A 42 -3.47 -13.56 9.74
N THR A 43 -2.96 -12.61 8.95
CA THR A 43 -3.78 -11.53 8.39
C THR A 43 -4.88 -12.09 7.48
N ALA A 44 -4.58 -13.09 6.64
CA ALA A 44 -5.58 -13.73 5.79
C ALA A 44 -6.63 -14.49 6.60
N VAL A 45 -6.21 -15.27 7.61
CA VAL A 45 -7.12 -16.05 8.48
C VAL A 45 -8.07 -15.15 9.25
N ILE A 46 -7.58 -14.02 9.79
CA ILE A 46 -8.42 -13.07 10.53
C ILE A 46 -9.25 -12.20 9.57
N GLY A 47 -8.69 -11.82 8.43
CA GLY A 47 -9.37 -10.98 7.45
C GLY A 47 -10.53 -11.70 6.74
N LEU A 48 -10.40 -13.00 6.48
CA LEU A 48 -11.41 -13.79 5.77
C LEU A 48 -12.80 -13.73 6.41
N PRO A 49 -13.01 -14.02 7.71
CA PRO A 49 -14.35 -13.94 8.31
C PRO A 49 -14.91 -12.52 8.33
N ILE A 50 -14.05 -11.50 8.49
CA ILE A 50 -14.46 -10.08 8.50
C ILE A 50 -14.96 -9.68 7.11
N LEU A 51 -14.16 -9.95 6.07
CA LEU A 51 -14.49 -9.63 4.70
C LEU A 51 -15.68 -10.45 4.19
N LEU A 52 -15.77 -11.73 4.56
CA LEU A 52 -16.90 -12.58 4.20
C LEU A 52 -18.20 -12.08 4.84
N SER A 53 -18.17 -11.71 6.13
CA SER A 53 -19.34 -11.16 6.82
C SER A 53 -19.77 -9.83 6.21
N LEU A 54 -18.82 -8.98 5.83
CA LEU A 54 -19.11 -7.72 5.17
C LEU A 54 -19.71 -7.93 3.77
N SER A 55 -19.14 -8.83 2.98
CA SER A 55 -19.65 -9.19 1.65
C SER A 55 -21.08 -9.74 1.75
N LEU A 56 -21.35 -10.68 2.66
CA LEU A 56 -22.70 -11.19 2.91
C LEU A 56 -23.70 -10.12 3.37
N ALA A 57 -23.25 -9.09 4.08
CA ALA A 57 -24.10 -8.01 4.58
C ALA A 57 -24.34 -6.89 3.56
N THR A 58 -23.47 -6.72 2.55
CA THR A 58 -23.48 -5.54 1.67
C THR A 58 -23.58 -5.87 0.18
N GLU A 59 -23.17 -7.06 -0.23
CA GLU A 59 -23.16 -7.52 -1.62
C GLU A 59 -24.24 -8.57 -1.86
N SER A 60 -24.66 -8.71 -3.13
CA SER A 60 -25.62 -9.71 -3.56
C SER A 60 -25.18 -10.33 -4.87
N GLY A 61 -25.47 -11.64 -5.07
CA GLY A 61 -25.05 -12.37 -6.26
C GLY A 61 -23.57 -12.82 -6.28
N GLN A 62 -22.83 -12.62 -5.17
CA GLN A 62 -21.40 -12.95 -5.07
C GLN A 62 -21.07 -14.41 -5.45
N VAL A 63 -21.93 -15.38 -5.08
CA VAL A 63 -21.73 -16.80 -5.41
C VAL A 63 -21.83 -17.04 -6.91
N ALA A 64 -22.81 -16.44 -7.57
CA ALA A 64 -22.99 -16.57 -9.02
C ALA A 64 -21.84 -15.91 -9.79
N GLN A 65 -21.32 -14.78 -9.29
CA GLN A 65 -20.16 -14.10 -9.88
C GLN A 65 -18.89 -14.94 -9.79
N VAL A 66 -18.64 -15.60 -8.65
CA VAL A 66 -17.50 -16.52 -8.49
C VAL A 66 -17.61 -17.71 -9.44
N MET A 67 -18.82 -18.28 -9.59
CA MET A 67 -19.07 -19.41 -10.49
C MET A 67 -18.92 -19.04 -11.98
N ALA A 68 -19.25 -17.80 -12.35
CA ALA A 68 -19.14 -17.30 -13.72
C ALA A 68 -17.76 -16.71 -14.06
N MET A 69 -16.80 -16.74 -13.12
CA MET A 69 -15.52 -16.08 -13.27
C MET A 69 -14.63 -16.78 -14.31
N ASN A 70 -14.16 -16.01 -15.29
CA ASN A 70 -13.26 -16.50 -16.34
C ASN A 70 -11.80 -16.63 -15.86
N SER A 71 -10.94 -17.15 -16.73
CA SER A 71 -9.50 -17.32 -16.45
C SER A 71 -8.80 -16.01 -16.09
N THR A 72 -9.19 -14.89 -16.70
CA THR A 72 -8.65 -13.56 -16.39
C THR A 72 -9.00 -13.12 -14.97
N GLY A 73 -10.23 -13.36 -14.51
CA GLY A 73 -10.64 -13.06 -13.13
C GLY A 73 -9.85 -13.87 -12.11
N TRP A 74 -9.66 -15.16 -12.36
CA TRP A 74 -8.80 -16.00 -11.53
C TRP A 74 -7.34 -15.55 -11.54
N ALA A 75 -6.81 -15.14 -12.70
CA ALA A 75 -5.46 -14.59 -12.79
C ALA A 75 -5.32 -13.28 -12.00
N ALA A 76 -6.34 -12.42 -12.00
CA ALA A 76 -6.34 -11.18 -11.21
C ALA A 76 -6.36 -11.46 -9.69
N ILE A 77 -7.15 -12.44 -9.23
CA ILE A 77 -7.16 -12.87 -7.83
C ILE A 77 -5.80 -13.45 -7.45
N PHE A 78 -5.23 -14.32 -8.28
CA PHE A 78 -3.91 -14.90 -8.02
C PHE A 78 -2.81 -13.82 -7.97
N TYR A 79 -2.84 -12.88 -8.91
CA TYR A 79 -1.92 -11.74 -8.93
C TYR A 79 -2.02 -10.90 -7.65
N THR A 80 -3.24 -10.54 -7.24
CA THR A 80 -3.44 -9.67 -6.07
C THR A 80 -3.18 -10.40 -4.74
N ALA A 81 -3.70 -11.62 -4.59
CA ALA A 81 -3.57 -12.38 -3.34
C ALA A 81 -2.18 -12.97 -3.16
N VAL A 82 -1.59 -13.54 -4.21
CA VAL A 82 -0.30 -14.25 -4.13
C VAL A 82 0.85 -13.36 -4.57
N LEU A 83 0.88 -12.89 -5.82
CA LEU A 83 2.05 -12.14 -6.30
C LEU A 83 2.24 -10.84 -5.53
N SER A 84 1.22 -9.99 -5.45
CA SER A 84 1.33 -8.70 -4.76
C SER A 84 1.66 -8.85 -3.27
N SER A 85 1.12 -9.86 -2.60
CA SER A 85 1.35 -10.06 -1.17
C SER A 85 2.68 -10.78 -0.88
N VAL A 86 2.86 -11.97 -1.45
CA VAL A 86 4.01 -12.85 -1.16
C VAL A 86 5.27 -12.27 -1.78
N VAL A 87 5.24 -11.87 -3.06
CA VAL A 87 6.41 -11.30 -3.75
C VAL A 87 6.66 -9.87 -3.28
N GLY A 88 5.60 -9.07 -3.10
CA GLY A 88 5.72 -7.69 -2.61
C GLY A 88 6.36 -7.63 -1.23
N TYR A 89 5.75 -8.26 -0.22
CA TYR A 89 6.28 -8.23 1.15
C TYR A 89 7.54 -9.10 1.31
N GLY A 90 7.61 -10.25 0.64
CA GLY A 90 8.77 -11.13 0.67
C GLY A 90 10.01 -10.47 0.06
N GLY A 91 9.86 -9.85 -1.12
CA GLY A 91 10.91 -9.10 -1.80
C GLY A 91 11.36 -7.87 -1.00
N MET A 92 10.41 -7.12 -0.42
CA MET A 92 10.74 -5.98 0.45
C MET A 92 11.55 -6.42 1.68
N ASN A 93 11.15 -7.51 2.33
CA ASN A 93 11.88 -8.04 3.48
C ASN A 93 13.25 -8.59 3.09
N PHE A 94 13.35 -9.24 1.93
CA PHE A 94 14.63 -9.69 1.38
C PHE A 94 15.58 -8.51 1.16
N LEU A 95 15.11 -7.43 0.52
CA LEU A 95 15.91 -6.22 0.30
C LEU A 95 16.34 -5.60 1.63
N LEU A 96 15.42 -5.46 2.59
CA LEU A 96 15.71 -4.89 3.92
C LEU A 96 16.74 -5.69 4.72
N LYS A 97 16.82 -7.01 4.49
CA LYS A 97 17.83 -7.87 5.12
C LYS A 97 19.21 -7.76 4.48
N HIS A 98 19.28 -7.52 3.17
CA HIS A 98 20.54 -7.55 2.40
C HIS A 98 21.09 -6.15 2.08
N HIS A 99 20.28 -5.11 2.16
CA HIS A 99 20.70 -3.74 1.89
C HIS A 99 20.37 -2.81 3.07
N PRO A 100 21.23 -1.83 3.36
CA PRO A 100 20.95 -0.83 4.37
C PRO A 100 19.68 -0.04 4.03
N VAL A 101 18.89 0.27 5.05
CA VAL A 101 17.59 0.97 4.94
C VAL A 101 17.70 2.29 4.15
N THR A 102 18.86 2.95 4.21
CA THR A 102 19.20 4.14 3.42
C THR A 102 19.12 3.94 1.91
N LEU A 103 19.50 2.77 1.40
CA LEU A 103 19.44 2.46 -0.04
C LEU A 103 18.02 2.10 -0.50
N ILE A 104 17.21 1.56 0.40
CA ILE A 104 15.85 1.07 0.08
C ILE A 104 14.82 2.20 0.18
N ALA A 105 15.04 3.19 1.05
CA ALA A 105 14.11 4.30 1.24
C ALA A 105 13.73 5.04 -0.08
N PRO A 106 14.67 5.38 -0.99
CA PRO A 106 14.32 5.96 -2.29
C PRO A 106 13.42 5.07 -3.16
N ILE A 107 13.61 3.75 -3.11
CA ILE A 107 12.79 2.78 -3.87
C ILE A 107 11.35 2.80 -3.35
N LEU A 108 11.18 2.72 -2.02
CA LEU A 108 9.86 2.74 -1.39
C LEU A 108 9.11 4.05 -1.63
N LEU A 109 9.83 5.16 -1.68
CA LEU A 109 9.25 6.48 -1.89
C LEU A 109 9.00 6.78 -3.38
N SER A 110 9.60 6.01 -4.28
CA SER A 110 9.30 6.04 -5.73
C SER A 110 8.11 5.17 -6.13
N THR A 111 7.56 4.35 -5.22
CA THR A 111 6.36 3.52 -5.44
C THR A 111 5.22 4.26 -6.17
N PRO A 112 4.79 5.48 -5.78
CA PRO A 112 3.72 6.18 -6.50
C PRO A 112 4.04 6.49 -7.96
N VAL A 113 5.32 6.68 -8.32
CA VAL A 113 5.74 6.88 -9.72
C VAL A 113 5.57 5.60 -10.51
N PHE A 114 6.06 4.48 -9.98
CA PHE A 114 5.91 3.18 -10.61
C PHE A 114 4.44 2.79 -10.75
N ALA A 115 3.62 3.08 -9.73
CA ALA A 115 2.19 2.85 -9.78
C ALA A 115 1.51 3.68 -10.88
N ALA A 116 1.84 4.98 -11.00
CA ALA A 116 1.31 5.84 -12.05
C ALA A 116 1.72 5.36 -13.46
N VAL A 117 3.00 5.03 -13.66
CA VAL A 117 3.51 4.51 -14.93
C VAL A 117 2.85 3.18 -15.29
N ALA A 118 2.75 2.26 -14.33
CA ALA A 118 2.07 0.99 -14.52
C ALA A 118 0.59 1.18 -14.88
N ALA A 119 -0.10 2.14 -14.25
CA ALA A 119 -1.49 2.43 -14.56
C ALA A 119 -1.68 2.94 -16.00
N ILE A 120 -0.80 3.85 -16.45
CA ILE A 120 -0.81 4.37 -17.82
C ILE A 120 -0.56 3.24 -18.83
N ILE A 121 0.42 2.38 -18.57
CA ILE A 121 0.79 1.29 -19.50
C ILE A 121 -0.30 0.21 -19.53
N ALA A 122 -0.82 -0.20 -18.37
CA ALA A 122 -1.73 -1.34 -18.26
C ALA A 122 -3.18 -0.98 -18.60
N PHE A 123 -3.65 0.22 -18.23
CA PHE A 123 -5.04 0.64 -18.42
C PHE A 123 -5.22 1.68 -19.54
N GLY A 124 -4.13 2.22 -20.09
CA GLY A 124 -4.19 3.26 -21.12
C GLY A 124 -4.73 4.59 -20.62
N ASP A 125 -4.66 4.84 -19.30
CA ASP A 125 -5.22 6.04 -18.69
C ASP A 125 -4.67 7.32 -19.32
N ALA A 126 -5.57 8.20 -19.77
CA ALA A 126 -5.20 9.45 -20.40
C ALA A 126 -4.53 10.38 -19.38
N LEU A 127 -3.32 10.83 -19.71
CA LEU A 127 -2.59 11.84 -18.94
C LEU A 127 -3.30 13.19 -19.03
N THR A 128 -4.25 13.41 -18.12
CA THR A 128 -4.90 14.71 -18.03
C THR A 128 -3.94 15.74 -17.40
N PRO A 129 -4.03 17.03 -17.77
CA PRO A 129 -3.23 18.08 -17.12
C PRO A 129 -3.43 18.15 -15.61
N ARG A 130 -4.63 17.81 -15.11
CA ARG A 130 -4.94 17.74 -13.68
C ARG A 130 -4.20 16.61 -12.98
N PHE A 131 -4.11 15.44 -13.62
CA PHE A 131 -3.32 14.32 -13.12
C PHE A 131 -1.83 14.68 -13.05
N LEU A 132 -1.29 15.29 -14.10
CA LEU A 132 0.10 15.75 -14.12
C LEU A 132 0.38 16.79 -13.03
N ALA A 133 -0.54 17.74 -12.80
CA ALA A 133 -0.41 18.72 -11.73
C ALA A 133 -0.40 18.05 -10.33
N GLY A 134 -1.32 17.11 -10.08
CA GLY A 134 -1.38 16.35 -8.83
C GLY A 134 -0.12 15.49 -8.62
N ALA A 135 0.28 14.73 -9.64
CA ALA A 135 1.48 13.90 -9.61
C ALA A 135 2.75 14.74 -9.35
N SER A 136 2.88 15.89 -10.02
CA SER A 136 3.99 16.82 -9.81
C SER A 136 4.03 17.35 -8.38
N LEU A 137 2.87 17.74 -7.83
CA LEU A 137 2.77 18.22 -6.45
C LEU A 137 3.14 17.12 -5.45
N THR A 138 2.69 15.88 -5.65
CA THR A 138 3.06 14.73 -4.82
C THR A 138 4.57 14.43 -4.91
N MET A 139 5.14 14.46 -6.11
CA MET A 139 6.57 14.27 -6.34
C MET A 139 7.40 15.36 -5.64
N LEU A 140 6.96 16.62 -5.69
CA LEU A 140 7.60 17.73 -4.98
C LEU A 140 7.56 17.51 -3.46
N GLY A 141 6.41 17.11 -2.91
CA GLY A 141 6.29 16.79 -1.48
C GLY A 141 7.25 15.68 -1.04
N LEU A 142 7.35 14.61 -1.84
CA LEU A 142 8.30 13.52 -1.61
C LEU A 142 9.75 14.03 -1.68
N ALA A 143 10.09 14.82 -2.70
CA ALA A 143 11.43 15.39 -2.88
C ALA A 143 11.85 16.24 -1.67
N VAL A 144 10.95 17.06 -1.12
CA VAL A 144 11.20 17.87 0.08
C VAL A 144 11.50 16.99 1.30
N ILE A 145 10.68 15.96 1.55
CA ILE A 145 10.89 15.02 2.66
C ILE A 145 12.24 14.30 2.49
N HIS A 146 12.56 13.88 1.28
CA HIS A 146 13.82 13.21 0.97
C HIS A 146 15.05 14.07 1.16
N LEU A 147 15.02 15.30 0.65
CA LEU A 147 16.10 16.26 0.83
C LEU A 147 16.33 16.44 2.33
N ARG A 148 15.27 16.71 3.10
CA ARG A 148 15.38 16.84 4.55
C ARG A 148 16.03 15.61 5.22
N ASP A 149 15.60 14.40 4.89
CA ASP A 149 16.13 13.18 5.51
C ASP A 149 17.59 12.91 5.12
N TRP A 150 17.98 13.25 3.89
CA TRP A 150 19.37 13.19 3.43
C TRP A 150 20.26 14.21 4.15
N TRP A 151 19.78 15.44 4.30
CA TRP A 151 20.48 16.51 5.04
C TRP A 151 20.70 16.13 6.51
N LYS A 152 19.67 15.61 7.18
CA LYS A 152 19.77 15.12 8.57
C LYS A 152 20.79 14.00 8.73
N LYS A 153 20.82 13.03 7.80
CA LYS A 153 21.80 11.95 7.83
C LYS A 153 23.23 12.46 7.64
N ARG A 154 23.46 13.41 6.74
CA ARG A 154 24.78 14.04 6.56
C ARG A 154 25.26 14.77 7.81
N GLN A 155 24.37 15.47 8.50
CA GLN A 155 24.70 16.18 9.74
C GLN A 155 25.13 15.22 10.86
N ILE A 156 24.41 14.10 11.03
CA ILE A 156 24.77 13.06 12.00
C ILE A 156 26.12 12.40 11.67
N VAL A 157 26.41 12.15 10.39
CA VAL A 157 27.71 11.60 9.97
C VAL A 157 28.85 12.59 10.22
N GLY A 158 28.61 13.89 10.03
CA GLY A 158 29.58 14.95 10.33
C GLY A 158 29.82 15.17 11.83
N GLU A 159 28.85 14.85 12.70
CA GLU A 159 29.03 14.89 14.16
C GLU A 159 29.77 13.66 14.72
N LEU A 160 29.79 12.54 13.98
CA LEU A 160 30.40 11.27 14.41
C LEU A 160 31.82 11.04 13.89
N LEU A 161 32.28 11.84 12.92
CA LEU A 161 33.65 11.81 12.42
C LEU A 161 34.36 13.10 12.85
N PRO A 162 35.47 13.02 13.62
CA PRO A 162 36.23 14.18 14.06
C PRO A 162 36.90 14.94 12.90
#